data_AF-A0A855FVG9-F1
#
_entry.id   AF-A0A855FVG9-F1
#
_cell.length_a   1.000
_cell.length_b   1.000
_cell.length_c   1.000
_cell.angle_alpha   90.00
_cell.angle_beta   90.00
_cell.angle_gamma   90.00
#
_symmetry.space_group_name_H-M   'P 1'
#
loop_
_entity.id
_entity.type
_entity.pdbx_description
1 polymer ?
#
loop_
_entity_poly.entity_id
_entity_poly.type
_entity_poly.pdbx_seq_one_letter_code
_entity_poly.pdbx_strand_id
1 'polypeptide(L)'
;MLCDESLLIDLRAVMARLPDDAVLVLHMIGSHGPAYYQRYPDTFRCFMPTCDTNQIQQCTNKQLRNTYDNTVLYTDHILAELIRLLQTDTSLASAV
;
A
#
# COMPACT_ATOMS: atom_id res chain seq x y z
N MET A 1 6.99 -10.63 6.78
CA MET A 1 6.06 -10.24 5.70
C MET A 1 6.03 -8.73 5.72
N LEU A 2 6.68 -8.08 4.77
CA LEU A 2 6.77 -6.61 4.69
C LEU A 2 5.52 -6.14 3.95
N CYS A 3 4.57 -5.55 4.68
CA CYS A 3 3.47 -4.82 4.08
C CYS A 3 3.96 -3.41 3.72
N ASP A 4 3.45 -2.82 2.65
CA ASP A 4 3.89 -1.50 2.16
C ASP A 4 3.77 -0.37 3.20
N GLU A 5 2.94 -0.54 4.23
CA GLU A 5 2.83 0.38 5.37
C GLU A 5 4.16 0.60 6.11
N SER A 6 5.10 -0.38 6.06
CA SER A 6 6.43 -0.18 6.64
C SER A 6 7.21 0.95 5.99
N LEU A 7 6.89 1.32 4.73
CA LEU A 7 7.50 2.45 4.04
C LEU A 7 7.20 3.79 4.73
N LEU A 8 6.09 3.87 5.49
CA LEU A 8 5.68 5.09 6.19
C LEU A 8 6.36 5.26 7.55
N ILE A 9 6.86 4.17 8.16
CA ILE A 9 7.45 4.20 9.51
C ILE A 9 8.67 5.12 9.56
N ASP A 10 9.58 4.99 8.59
CA ASP A 10 10.83 5.74 8.55
C ASP A 10 10.72 7.07 7.76
N LEU A 11 9.57 7.30 7.11
CA LEU A 11 9.38 8.41 6.19
C LEU A 11 9.63 9.77 6.86
N ARG A 12 9.12 9.99 8.08
CA ARG A 12 9.35 11.26 8.82
C ARG A 12 10.83 11.50 9.12
N ALA A 13 11.57 10.44 9.48
CA ALA A 13 12.98 10.54 9.78
C ALA A 13 13.82 10.84 8.53
N VAL A 14 13.41 10.30 7.38
CA VAL A 14 14.02 10.63 6.08
C VAL A 14 13.71 12.08 5.70
N MET A 15 12.45 12.51 5.81
CA MET A 15 12.02 13.87 5.49
C MET A 15 12.78 14.94 6.28
N ALA A 16 13.03 14.72 7.57
CA ALA A 16 13.78 15.63 8.43
C ALA A 16 15.26 15.83 8.04
N ARG A 17 15.77 15.01 7.12
CA ARG A 17 17.17 15.05 6.65
C ARG A 17 17.28 15.44 5.18
N LEU A 18 16.16 15.76 4.52
CA LEU A 18 16.17 16.15 3.12
C LEU A 18 16.86 17.51 2.94
N PRO A 19 17.60 17.71 1.83
CA PRO A 19 18.03 19.04 1.40
C PRO A 19 16.82 19.88 0.97
N ASP A 20 17.02 21.18 0.70
CA ASP A 20 15.94 22.14 0.37
C ASP A 20 14.93 21.58 -0.64
N ASP A 21 15.41 21.20 -1.82
CA ASP A 21 14.60 20.53 -2.85
C ASP A 21 15.00 19.05 -2.95
N ALA A 22 14.01 18.16 -2.83
CA ALA A 22 14.24 16.72 -2.91
C ALA A 22 13.12 15.99 -3.65
N VAL A 23 13.48 14.86 -4.28
CA VAL A 23 12.53 13.89 -4.82
C VAL A 23 12.68 12.60 -4.03
N LEU A 24 11.61 12.17 -3.39
CA LEU A 24 11.55 10.90 -2.68
C LEU A 24 10.67 9.92 -3.44
N VAL A 25 11.20 8.71 -3.68
CA VAL A 25 10.48 7.64 -4.36
C VAL A 25 10.19 6.52 -3.37
N LEU A 26 8.90 6.24 -3.14
CA LEU A 26 8.44 5.11 -2.35
C LEU A 26 8.05 3.96 -3.30
N HIS A 27 8.82 2.88 -3.29
CA HIS A 27 8.57 1.73 -4.16
C HIS A 27 7.73 0.68 -3.44
N MET A 28 6.43 0.65 -3.75
CA MET A 28 5.47 -0.29 -3.19
C MET A 28 5.49 -1.64 -3.92
N ILE A 29 5.27 -2.74 -3.19
CA ILE A 29 4.95 -4.04 -3.81
C ILE A 29 3.53 -4.02 -4.40
N GLY A 30 2.61 -3.26 -3.78
CA GLY A 30 1.24 -3.05 -4.25
C GLY A 30 0.51 -4.35 -4.51
N SER A 31 -0.04 -4.49 -5.71
CA SER A 31 -0.86 -5.64 -6.11
C SER A 31 -0.06 -6.81 -6.70
N HIS A 32 1.23 -6.99 -6.34
CA HIS A 32 2.06 -8.04 -6.92
C HIS A 32 1.51 -9.46 -6.66
N GLY A 33 1.23 -10.18 -7.74
CA GLY A 33 0.75 -11.57 -7.73
C GLY A 33 1.86 -12.63 -7.73
N PRO A 34 1.53 -13.93 -7.75
CA PRO A 34 0.16 -14.48 -7.63
C PRO A 34 -0.35 -14.44 -6.17
N ALA A 35 0.49 -14.12 -5.20
CA ALA A 35 0.16 -14.10 -3.77
C ALA A 35 -0.59 -12.81 -3.34
N TYR A 36 -1.69 -12.46 -4.02
CA TYR A 36 -2.43 -11.21 -3.76
C TYR A 36 -2.95 -11.12 -2.32
N TYR A 37 -3.38 -12.25 -1.74
CA TYR A 37 -3.85 -12.35 -0.35
C TYR A 37 -2.79 -11.98 0.70
N GLN A 38 -1.52 -11.87 0.30
CA GLN A 38 -0.42 -11.43 1.16
C GLN A 38 -0.10 -9.93 1.00
N ARG A 39 -0.95 -9.15 0.33
CA ARG A 39 -0.70 -7.72 0.09
C ARG A 39 -1.46 -6.81 1.05
N TYR A 40 -2.37 -7.35 1.86
CA TYR A 40 -3.20 -6.58 2.79
C TYR A 40 -3.43 -7.38 4.09
N PRO A 41 -3.59 -6.73 5.24
CA PRO A 41 -3.98 -7.41 6.47
C PRO A 41 -5.48 -7.69 6.49
N ASP A 42 -5.93 -8.56 7.40
CA ASP A 42 -7.33 -9.00 7.45
C ASP A 42 -8.35 -7.87 7.65
N THR A 43 -7.94 -6.74 8.23
CA THR A 43 -8.77 -5.53 8.36
C THR A 43 -9.16 -4.91 7.01
N PHE A 44 -8.40 -5.18 5.95
CA PHE A 44 -8.66 -4.73 4.58
C PHE A 44 -9.27 -5.82 3.70
N ARG A 45 -9.65 -6.97 4.28
CA ARG A 45 -10.31 -8.08 3.59
C ARG A 45 -11.82 -7.83 3.47
N CYS A 46 -12.20 -6.74 2.81
CA CYS A 46 -13.59 -6.29 2.70
C CYS A 46 -14.37 -7.03 1.61
N PHE A 47 -13.72 -7.37 0.49
CA PHE A 47 -14.35 -8.07 -0.62
C PHE A 47 -14.17 -9.57 -0.49
N MET A 48 -15.29 -10.30 -0.46
CA MET A 48 -15.35 -11.73 -0.16
C MET A 48 -16.25 -12.50 -1.15
N PRO A 49 -16.00 -13.80 -1.40
CA PRO A 49 -14.86 -14.60 -0.91
C PRO A 49 -13.53 -14.23 -1.57
N THR A 50 -12.39 -14.58 -0.95
CA THR A 50 -11.02 -14.38 -1.47
C THR A 50 -10.39 -15.67 -2.04
N CYS A 51 -9.23 -15.51 -2.67
CA CYS A 51 -8.35 -16.52 -3.26
C CYS A 51 -7.03 -16.53 -2.48
N ASP A 52 -6.95 -17.39 -1.46
CA ASP A 52 -5.83 -17.42 -0.52
C ASP A 52 -4.79 -18.48 -0.91
N THR A 53 -4.37 -18.45 -2.18
CA THR A 53 -3.38 -19.38 -2.75
C THR A 53 -2.60 -18.74 -3.89
N ASN A 54 -1.39 -19.23 -4.14
CA ASN A 54 -0.60 -18.83 -5.32
C ASN A 54 -1.09 -19.54 -6.60
N GLN A 55 -1.89 -20.60 -6.46
CA GLN A 55 -2.48 -21.34 -7.59
C GLN A 55 -3.77 -20.65 -8.06
N ILE A 56 -3.67 -19.38 -8.47
CA ILE A 56 -4.81 -18.49 -8.75
C ILE A 56 -5.77 -19.03 -9.82
N GLN A 57 -5.31 -19.93 -10.69
CA GLN A 57 -6.11 -20.65 -11.69
C GLN A 57 -7.14 -21.61 -11.08
N GLN A 58 -6.99 -22.00 -9.81
CA GLN A 58 -7.94 -22.84 -9.09
C GLN A 58 -9.06 -22.03 -8.43
N CYS A 59 -8.92 -20.71 -8.38
CA CYS A 59 -9.93 -19.82 -7.83
C CYS A 59 -10.94 -19.43 -8.89
N THR A 60 -12.17 -19.13 -8.45
CA THR A 60 -13.14 -18.49 -9.34
C THR A 60 -12.68 -17.08 -9.72
N ASN A 61 -13.10 -16.59 -10.89
CA ASN A 61 -12.84 -15.19 -11.29
C ASN A 61 -13.34 -14.18 -10.24
N LYS A 62 -14.44 -14.49 -9.55
CA LYS A 62 -14.97 -13.64 -8.46
C LYS A 62 -14.01 -13.59 -7.28
N GLN A 63 -13.50 -14.74 -6.82
CA GLN A 63 -12.52 -14.79 -5.73
C GLN A 63 -11.24 -14.04 -6.09
N LEU A 64 -10.71 -14.26 -7.30
CA LEU A 64 -9.50 -13.61 -7.75
C LEU A 64 -9.67 -12.09 -7.80
N ARG A 65 -10.76 -11.60 -8.42
CA ARG A 65 -11.07 -10.17 -8.48
C ARG A 65 -11.22 -9.56 -7.08
N ASN A 66 -12.02 -10.17 -6.21
CA ASN A 66 -12.17 -9.69 -4.83
C ASN A 66 -10.83 -9.61 -4.09
N THR A 67 -9.95 -10.58 -4.30
CA THR A 67 -8.62 -10.60 -3.67
C THR A 67 -7.75 -9.46 -4.19
N TYR A 68 -7.80 -9.17 -5.49
CA TYR A 68 -7.12 -8.03 -6.10
C TYR A 68 -7.71 -6.69 -5.64
N ASP A 69 -9.04 -6.57 -5.54
CA ASP A 69 -9.70 -5.35 -5.07
C ASP A 69 -9.30 -5.01 -3.62
N ASN A 70 -9.08 -6.01 -2.77
CA ASN A 70 -8.53 -5.80 -1.43
C ASN A 70 -7.07 -5.26 -1.45
N THR A 71 -6.24 -5.62 -2.44
CA THR A 71 -4.88 -5.06 -2.57
C THR A 71 -4.92 -3.59 -2.99
N VAL A 72 -5.87 -3.23 -3.86
CA VAL A 72 -6.11 -1.83 -4.28
C VAL A 72 -6.61 -1.01 -3.10
N LEU A 73 -7.57 -1.53 -2.34
CA LEU A 73 -8.09 -0.85 -1.14
C LEU A 73 -6.97 -0.57 -0.11
N TYR A 74 -6.06 -1.51 0.07
CA TYR A 74 -4.93 -1.30 0.97
C TYR A 74 -3.91 -0.29 0.42
N THR A 75 -3.67 -0.29 -0.90
CA THR A 75 -2.84 0.72 -1.57
C THR A 75 -3.43 2.13 -1.40
N ASP A 76 -4.75 2.27 -1.58
CA ASP A 76 -5.50 3.51 -1.34
C ASP A 76 -5.29 4.03 0.08
N HIS A 77 -5.42 3.16 1.08
CA HIS A 77 -5.16 3.51 2.48
C HIS A 77 -3.74 4.05 2.71
N ILE A 78 -2.72 3.38 2.18
CA ILE A 78 -1.32 3.81 2.33
C ILE A 78 -1.08 5.16 1.67
N LEU A 79 -1.62 5.39 0.47
CA LEU A 79 -1.53 6.68 -0.20
C LEU A 79 -2.23 7.78 0.61
N ALA A 80 -3.41 7.48 1.19
CA ALA A 80 -4.11 8.43 2.03
C ALA A 80 -3.36 8.77 3.33
N GLU A 81 -2.70 7.79 3.96
CA GLU A 81 -1.82 8.02 5.11
C GLU A 81 -0.59 8.84 4.73
N LEU A 82 0.04 8.56 3.58
CA LEU A 82 1.15 9.33 3.04
C LEU A 82 0.76 10.81 2.83
N ILE A 83 -0.36 11.06 2.17
CA ILE A 83 -0.86 12.43 1.92
C ILE A 83 -1.10 13.15 3.25
N ARG A 84 -1.78 12.50 4.21
CA ARG A 84 -2.00 13.07 5.53
C ARG A 84 -0.69 13.40 6.25
N LEU A 85 0.30 12.50 6.17
CA LEU A 85 1.61 12.71 6.76
C LEU A 85 2.28 13.97 6.18
N LEU A 86 2.25 14.14 4.85
CA LEU A 86 2.79 15.32 4.18
C LEU A 86 2.04 16.60 4.59
N GLN A 87 0.70 16.57 4.65
CA GLN A 87 -0.11 17.72 5.08
C GLN A 87 0.12 18.14 6.53
N THR A 88 0.56 17.23 7.41
CA THR A 88 0.90 17.60 8.80
C THR A 88 2.20 18.39 8.93
N ASP A 89 3.06 18.35 7.92
CA ASP A 89 4.35 19.04 7.95
C ASP A 89 4.26 20.37 7.20
N THR A 90 3.92 21.45 7.92
CA THR A 90 3.80 22.80 7.34
C THR A 90 5.13 23.40 6.89
N SER A 91 6.27 22.74 7.19
CA SER A 91 7.60 23.19 6.74
C SER A 91 7.92 22.72 5.32
N LEU A 92 7.13 21.79 4.77
CA LEU A 92 7.33 21.23 3.44
C LEU A 92 6.25 21.74 2.47
N ALA A 93 6.69 22.21 1.32
CA ALA A 93 5.81 22.42 0.17
C ALA A 93 5.77 21.11 -0.64
N SER A 94 4.83 20.21 -0.32
CA SER A 94 4.60 19.00 -1.12
C SER A 94 3.77 19.33 -2.37
N ALA A 95 4.10 18.70 -3.50
CA ALA A 95 3.38 18.86 -4.76
C ALA A 95 2.04 18.07 -4.84
N VAL A 96 1.50 17.64 -3.69
CA VAL A 96 0.28 16.85 -3.57
C VAL A 96 -0.88 17.70 -3.13
#